data_AF-A0AA85JKY8-F1
#
_entry.id   AF-A0AA85JKY8-F1
#
_cell.length_a   1.000
_cell.length_b   1.000
_cell.length_c   1.000
_cell.angle_alpha   90.00
_cell.angle_beta   90.00
_cell.angle_gamma   90.00
#
_symmetry.space_group_name_H-M   'P 1'
#
loop_
_entity.id
_entity.type
_entity.pdbx_description
1 polymer ?
#
loop_
_entity_poly.entity_id
_entity_poly.type
_entity_poly.pdbx_seq_one_letter_code
_entity_poly.pdbx_strand_id
1 'polypeptide(L)'
;MGVVFGAVMSEGMKCSKGFYGTGETFVFHWKPTFKKYCWTKKNYFFMRGSPHSFHIGGQSGRNAIWFDESLKYGRSEPTDTYDNPVLSGNLPDIQFSSASIDTDSTAQNTQSKQSNPPESIKKSSTMMYNSVPFVIDTVELWQLVS
;
A
#
# COMPACT_ATOMS: atom_id res chain seq x y z
N MET A 1 5.15 -16.64 9.47
CA MET A 1 5.74 -16.59 8.11
C MET A 1 5.48 -15.20 7.55
N GLY A 2 6.50 -14.48 7.08
CA GLY A 2 6.39 -13.09 6.64
C GLY A 2 5.77 -12.93 5.24
N VAL A 3 5.48 -11.68 4.88
CA VAL A 3 5.03 -11.29 3.53
C VAL A 3 6.26 -11.17 2.63
N VAL A 4 6.18 -11.71 1.41
CA VAL A 4 7.23 -11.52 0.40
C VAL A 4 6.60 -10.82 -0.80
N PHE A 5 7.20 -9.71 -1.21
CA PHE A 5 6.75 -8.88 -2.33
C PHE A 5 7.98 -8.25 -2.99
N GLY A 6 7.81 -7.69 -4.19
CA GLY A 6 8.92 -7.10 -4.92
C GLY A 6 8.50 -6.46 -6.22
N ALA A 7 9.49 -6.20 -7.07
CA ALA A 7 9.31 -5.65 -8.39
C ALA A 7 10.23 -6.31 -9.41
N VAL A 8 9.76 -6.37 -10.66
CA VAL A 8 10.64 -6.52 -11.83
C VAL A 8 10.83 -5.13 -12.41
N MET A 9 12.09 -4.78 -12.63
CA MET A 9 12.52 -3.46 -13.11
C MET A 9 13.00 -3.57 -14.55
N SER A 10 12.55 -2.66 -15.42
CA SER A 10 12.97 -2.61 -16.82
C SER A 10 14.43 -2.17 -17.00
N GLU A 11 15.01 -1.53 -15.98
CA GLU A 11 16.38 -1.00 -15.97
C GLU A 11 16.99 -1.22 -14.58
N GLY A 12 18.32 -1.23 -14.51
CA GLY A 12 19.05 -1.31 -13.24
C GLY A 12 18.88 -0.07 -12.36
N MET A 13 19.01 -0.26 -11.04
CA MET A 13 18.91 0.80 -10.04
C MET A 13 20.00 1.86 -10.25
N LYS A 14 19.60 3.13 -10.37
CA LYS A 14 20.50 4.29 -10.45
C LYS A 14 19.89 5.54 -9.81
N CYS A 15 20.75 6.44 -9.36
CA CYS A 15 20.34 7.78 -8.95
C CYS A 15 19.88 8.58 -10.18
N SER A 16 18.76 9.29 -10.05
CA SER A 16 18.16 10.05 -11.15
C SER A 16 17.44 11.31 -10.68
N LYS A 17 17.48 12.37 -11.49
CA LYS A 17 16.73 13.61 -11.20
C LYS A 17 15.20 13.40 -11.26
N GLY A 18 14.76 12.51 -12.13
CA GLY A 18 13.34 12.17 -12.35
C GLY A 18 13.12 10.66 -12.42
N PHE A 19 11.86 10.26 -12.63
CA PHE A 19 11.52 8.86 -12.84
C PHE A 19 12.09 8.35 -14.19
N TYR A 20 12.50 7.09 -14.22
CA TYR A 20 13.01 6.38 -15.40
C TYR A 20 12.43 4.96 -15.47
N GLY A 21 12.73 4.22 -16.53
CA GLY A 21 12.19 2.90 -16.83
C GLY A 21 11.11 2.90 -17.90
N THR A 22 10.60 1.70 -18.18
CA THR A 22 9.54 1.43 -19.17
C THR A 22 8.34 0.79 -18.50
N GLY A 23 7.25 0.67 -19.26
CA GLY A 23 6.03 -0.04 -18.86
C GLY A 23 6.20 -1.55 -18.63
N GLU A 24 7.40 -2.10 -18.85
CA GLU A 24 7.75 -3.48 -18.50
C GLU A 24 8.02 -3.63 -16.99
N THR A 25 8.23 -2.52 -16.28
CA THR A 25 8.32 -2.53 -14.81
C THR A 25 6.97 -2.92 -14.21
N PHE A 26 6.97 -3.82 -13.23
CA PHE A 26 5.77 -4.22 -12.50
C PHE A 26 6.11 -4.59 -11.05
N VAL A 27 5.12 -4.50 -10.16
CA VAL A 27 5.25 -4.94 -8.76
C VAL A 27 4.43 -6.21 -8.52
N PHE A 28 4.76 -6.97 -7.48
CA PHE A 28 4.08 -8.23 -7.18
C PHE A 28 4.08 -8.59 -5.69
N HIS A 29 3.07 -9.34 -5.27
CA HIS A 29 3.15 -10.22 -4.10
C HIS A 29 3.72 -11.58 -4.56
N TRP A 30 4.57 -12.19 -3.73
CA TRP A 30 5.10 -13.54 -3.91
C TRP A 30 4.51 -14.54 -2.92
N LYS A 31 4.45 -14.18 -1.64
CA LYS A 31 3.83 -14.96 -0.56
C LYS A 31 2.90 -14.07 0.28
N PRO A 32 1.75 -14.58 0.75
CA PRO A 32 1.28 -15.97 0.68
C PRO A 32 0.71 -16.39 -0.68
N THR A 33 0.29 -15.45 -1.52
CA THR A 33 -0.25 -15.71 -2.85
C THR A 33 0.47 -14.84 -3.87
N PHE A 34 0.90 -15.44 -4.98
CA PHE A 34 1.48 -14.68 -6.07
C PHE A 34 0.42 -13.81 -6.76
N LYS A 35 0.69 -12.51 -6.89
CA LYS A 35 -0.16 -11.58 -7.65
C LYS A 35 0.69 -10.48 -8.28
N LYS A 36 0.59 -10.34 -9.60
CA LYS A 36 1.28 -9.32 -10.41
C LYS A 36 0.41 -8.08 -10.62
N TYR A 37 1.02 -6.90 -10.58
CA TYR A 37 0.40 -5.60 -10.86
C TYR A 37 1.18 -4.89 -11.97
N CYS A 38 0.65 -4.94 -13.18
CA CYS A 38 1.27 -4.32 -14.36
C CYS A 38 1.00 -2.82 -14.41
N TRP A 39 1.79 -2.12 -15.23
CA TRP A 39 1.58 -0.71 -15.50
C TRP A 39 0.16 -0.40 -16.04
N THR A 40 -0.49 0.59 -15.43
CA THR A 40 -1.87 1.01 -15.77
C THR A 40 -1.97 1.97 -16.95
N LYS A 41 -0.84 2.51 -17.43
CA LYS A 41 -0.78 3.62 -18.40
C LYS A 41 -1.29 4.98 -17.90
N LYS A 42 -1.59 5.13 -16.59
CA LYS A 42 -2.04 6.42 -16.02
C LYS A 42 -0.91 7.46 -15.87
N ASN A 43 0.33 7.01 -15.67
CA ASN A 43 1.51 7.88 -15.53
C ASN A 43 2.79 7.10 -15.89
N TYR A 44 3.97 7.73 -15.87
CA TYR A 44 5.25 7.10 -16.23
C TYR A 44 6.24 7.08 -15.04
N PHE A 45 5.74 7.03 -13.81
CA PHE A 45 6.55 7.13 -12.60
C PHE A 45 7.06 5.77 -12.13
N PHE A 46 7.85 5.07 -12.96
CA PHE A 46 8.21 3.67 -12.70
C PHE A 46 9.23 3.51 -11.58
N MET A 47 10.39 4.16 -11.70
CA MET A 47 11.49 4.04 -10.74
C MET A 47 12.22 5.36 -10.57
N ARG A 48 12.71 5.64 -9.35
CA ARG A 48 13.59 6.79 -9.10
C ARG A 48 14.56 6.46 -7.97
N GLY A 49 15.84 6.65 -8.20
CA GLY A 49 16.86 6.54 -7.15
C GLY A 49 17.30 7.90 -6.65
N SER A 50 17.59 7.98 -5.36
CA SER A 50 18.25 9.10 -4.70
C SER A 50 19.42 8.56 -3.86
N PRO A 51 20.35 9.41 -3.40
CA PRO A 51 21.45 8.95 -2.53
C PRO A 51 20.97 8.24 -1.26
N HIS A 52 19.79 8.61 -0.75
CA HIS A 52 19.30 8.14 0.56
C HIS A 52 18.14 7.14 0.46
N SER A 53 17.64 6.86 -0.74
CA SER A 53 16.48 5.97 -0.91
C SER A 53 16.21 5.60 -2.37
N PHE A 54 15.45 4.53 -2.55
CA PHE A 54 14.95 4.10 -3.85
C PHE A 54 13.43 4.00 -3.87
N HIS A 55 12.84 4.34 -5.01
CA HIS A 55 11.40 4.43 -5.21
C HIS A 55 10.99 3.58 -6.42
N ILE A 56 9.92 2.81 -6.28
CA ILE A 56 9.29 2.05 -7.35
C ILE A 56 7.78 2.34 -7.33
N GLY A 57 7.23 2.72 -8.48
CA GLY A 57 5.83 3.08 -8.69
C GLY A 57 5.45 4.34 -7.92
N GLY A 58 5.83 5.51 -8.39
CA GLY A 58 5.56 6.77 -7.71
C GLY A 58 4.17 7.35 -8.02
N GLN A 59 3.53 7.98 -7.04
CA GLN A 59 2.33 8.80 -7.25
C GLN A 59 2.21 9.88 -6.15
N SER A 60 2.33 11.15 -6.52
CA SER A 60 2.06 12.29 -5.62
C SER A 60 2.74 12.15 -4.25
N GLY A 61 4.01 11.78 -4.23
CA GLY A 61 4.80 11.56 -3.01
C GLY A 61 4.71 10.15 -2.43
N ARG A 62 3.79 9.31 -2.91
CA ARG A 62 3.62 7.91 -2.49
C ARG A 62 4.37 6.96 -3.40
N ASN A 63 4.72 5.77 -2.89
CA ASN A 63 5.41 4.76 -3.69
C ASN A 63 4.87 3.36 -3.44
N ALA A 64 4.74 2.54 -4.49
CA ALA A 64 4.38 1.14 -4.36
C ALA A 64 5.40 0.41 -3.48
N ILE A 65 6.69 0.68 -3.70
CA ILE A 65 7.79 0.26 -2.84
C ILE A 65 8.74 1.44 -2.68
N TRP A 66 9.05 1.75 -1.43
CA TRP A 66 10.14 2.64 -1.05
C TRP A 66 11.02 1.94 -0.04
N PHE A 67 12.33 2.18 -0.11
CA PHE A 67 13.28 1.75 0.92
C PHE A 67 14.45 2.72 1.05
N ASP A 68 15.03 2.76 2.24
CA ASP A 68 16.14 3.63 2.59
C ASP A 68 17.50 3.10 2.11
N GLU A 69 18.53 3.95 2.19
CA GLU A 69 19.91 3.63 1.83
C GLU A 69 20.50 2.46 2.62
N SER A 70 20.00 2.21 3.84
CA SER A 70 20.49 1.15 4.71
C SER A 70 19.85 -0.21 4.43
N LEU A 71 18.89 -0.25 3.49
CA LEU A 71 18.08 -1.44 3.18
C LEU A 71 17.45 -2.06 4.43
N LYS A 72 17.10 -1.22 5.41
CA LYS A 72 16.55 -1.65 6.69
C LYS A 72 15.08 -1.29 6.83
N TYR A 73 14.70 -0.13 6.31
CA TYR A 73 13.36 0.41 6.44
C TYR A 73 12.75 0.62 5.06
N GLY A 74 11.51 0.19 4.93
CA GLY A 74 10.73 0.45 3.73
C GLY A 74 9.32 0.90 4.03
N ARG A 75 8.62 1.25 2.96
CA ARG A 75 7.23 1.70 2.99
C ARG A 75 6.52 1.26 1.72
N SER A 76 5.26 0.85 1.84
CA SER A 76 4.43 0.48 0.71
C SER A 76 3.09 1.18 0.76
N GLU A 77 2.64 1.63 -0.42
CA GLU A 77 1.46 2.46 -0.59
C GLU A 77 0.69 2.06 -1.86
N PRO A 78 -0.63 2.25 -1.93
CA PRO A 78 -1.36 2.10 -3.16
C PRO A 78 -0.98 3.19 -4.17
N THR A 79 -0.80 2.81 -5.43
CA THR A 79 -0.43 3.76 -6.49
C THR A 79 -1.20 3.55 -7.78
N ASP A 80 -1.49 4.65 -8.47
CA ASP A 80 -2.10 4.66 -9.79
C ASP A 80 -1.17 4.09 -10.86
N THR A 81 0.15 4.06 -10.64
CA THR A 81 1.12 3.54 -11.63
C THR A 81 0.87 2.06 -11.90
N TYR A 82 0.52 1.29 -10.87
CA TYR A 82 0.30 -0.16 -10.98
C TYR A 82 -1.09 -0.63 -10.50
N ASP A 83 -1.92 0.27 -9.97
CA ASP A 83 -3.18 -0.07 -9.29
C ASP A 83 -2.96 -1.14 -8.19
N ASN A 84 -1.80 -1.07 -7.53
CA ASN A 84 -1.42 -1.98 -6.46
C ASN A 84 -2.06 -1.56 -5.14
N PRO A 85 -2.40 -2.48 -4.24
CA PRO A 85 -2.62 -2.17 -2.83
C PRO A 85 -1.28 -1.98 -2.12
N VAL A 86 -1.31 -1.72 -0.80
CA VAL A 86 -0.12 -1.86 0.06
C VAL A 86 0.44 -3.29 -0.07
N LEU A 87 1.69 -3.43 -0.50
CA LEU A 87 2.37 -4.70 -0.78
C LEU A 87 2.99 -5.35 0.46
N SER A 88 3.38 -4.54 1.45
CA SER A 88 3.93 -5.02 2.72
C SER A 88 2.85 -5.62 3.65
N GLY A 89 1.59 -5.53 3.23
CA GLY A 89 0.43 -5.97 3.97
C GLY A 89 -0.05 -4.96 5.02
N ASN A 90 -1.37 -4.98 5.25
CA ASN A 90 -1.88 -5.13 6.61
C ASN A 90 -2.05 -6.64 6.77
N LEU A 91 -1.47 -7.29 7.78
CA LEU A 91 -2.06 -8.55 8.24
C LEU A 91 -3.54 -8.24 8.49
N PRO A 92 -4.52 -8.97 7.92
CA PRO A 92 -5.85 -8.91 8.50
C PRO A 92 -5.64 -9.29 9.96
N ASP A 93 -5.87 -8.33 10.87
CA ASP A 93 -5.99 -8.67 12.28
C ASP A 93 -6.90 -9.88 12.35
N ILE A 94 -6.45 -10.89 13.08
CA ILE A 94 -7.36 -11.85 13.69
C ILE A 94 -8.43 -10.99 14.35
N GLN A 95 -9.63 -10.92 13.76
CA GLN A 95 -10.75 -10.27 14.40
C GLN A 95 -11.11 -11.14 15.60
N PHE A 96 -10.57 -10.78 16.77
CA PHE A 96 -11.21 -11.17 18.01
C PHE A 96 -12.55 -10.44 18.03
N SER A 97 -13.61 -11.13 17.61
CA SER A 97 -14.95 -10.70 17.96
C SER A 97 -15.06 -10.81 19.48
N SER A 98 -14.90 -9.69 20.18
CA SER A 98 -15.39 -9.62 21.56
C SER A 98 -16.90 -9.74 21.48
N ALA A 99 -17.43 -10.94 21.76
CA ALA A 99 -18.83 -11.07 22.10
C ALA A 99 -19.01 -10.34 23.42
N SER A 100 -19.51 -9.11 23.38
CA SER A 100 -20.05 -8.46 24.56
C SER A 100 -21.24 -9.29 25.02
N ILE A 101 -21.18 -9.81 26.24
CA ILE A 101 -22.33 -10.38 26.93
C ILE A 101 -23.26 -9.21 27.20
N ASP A 102 -24.38 -9.17 26.48
CA ASP A 102 -25.47 -8.25 26.77
C ASP A 102 -25.98 -8.55 28.18
N THR A 103 -25.69 -7.66 29.12
CA THR A 103 -26.36 -7.66 30.42
C THR A 103 -27.51 -6.69 30.31
N ASP A 104 -28.69 -7.26 30.19
CA ASP A 104 -29.98 -6.59 30.11
C ASP A 104 -30.23 -5.76 31.39
N SER A 105 -30.44 -4.45 31.25
CA SER A 105 -31.20 -3.67 32.24
C SER A 105 -31.82 -2.41 31.63
N THR A 106 -33.11 -2.56 31.37
CA THR A 106 -34.22 -1.63 31.23
C THR A 106 -34.08 -0.26 31.95
N ALA A 107 -34.38 0.86 31.25
CA ALA A 107 -35.31 1.92 31.71
C ALA A 107 -35.40 3.11 30.72
N GLN A 108 -36.61 3.66 30.62
CA GLN A 108 -37.15 4.60 29.64
C GLN A 108 -36.96 6.09 30.02
N ASN A 109 -36.85 7.01 29.05
CA ASN A 109 -37.74 8.21 28.95
C ASN A 109 -37.48 9.16 27.74
N THR A 110 -38.44 9.19 26.80
CA THR A 110 -39.26 10.32 26.27
C THR A 110 -38.70 11.65 25.71
N GLN A 111 -38.78 11.77 24.36
CA GLN A 111 -39.23 12.84 23.42
C GLN A 111 -38.79 14.34 23.49
N SER A 112 -38.26 14.85 22.35
CA SER A 112 -38.83 16.02 21.61
C SER A 112 -38.41 16.05 20.11
N LYS A 113 -39.30 16.55 19.23
CA LYS A 113 -39.26 16.58 17.75
C LYS A 113 -38.55 17.83 17.18
N GLN A 114 -37.85 17.76 16.03
CA GLN A 114 -38.27 18.34 14.72
C GLN A 114 -37.22 18.27 13.57
N SER A 115 -37.65 17.66 12.45
CA SER A 115 -37.38 17.91 11.01
C SER A 115 -35.99 18.24 10.43
N ASN A 116 -35.49 17.38 9.52
CA ASN A 116 -35.08 17.69 8.14
C ASN A 116 -34.84 16.38 7.32
N PRO A 117 -34.99 16.39 5.97
CA PRO A 117 -34.93 15.18 5.13
C PRO A 117 -33.50 14.61 5.03
N PRO A 118 -33.31 13.29 4.74
CA PRO A 118 -31.99 12.71 4.68
C PRO A 118 -31.30 13.13 3.37
N GLU A 119 -30.48 14.17 3.43
CA GLU A 119 -29.37 14.31 2.49
C GLU A 119 -28.50 13.05 2.63
N SER A 120 -28.34 12.34 1.52
CA SER A 120 -27.49 11.16 1.44
C SER A 120 -26.10 11.50 1.96
N ILE A 121 -25.81 11.04 3.18
CA ILE A 121 -24.46 10.97 3.72
C ILE A 121 -23.70 10.05 2.76
N LYS A 122 -23.01 10.63 1.78
CA LYS A 122 -21.87 9.96 1.17
C LYS A 122 -20.96 9.67 2.35
N LYS A 123 -20.85 8.39 2.73
CA LYS A 123 -19.90 7.92 3.75
C LYS A 123 -18.50 8.40 3.35
N SER A 124 -18.15 9.58 3.82
CA SER A 124 -16.79 10.03 3.98
C SER A 124 -16.26 9.26 5.19
N SER A 125 -15.70 8.08 4.94
CA SER A 125 -14.93 7.33 5.93
C SER A 125 -14.27 6.10 5.29
N THR A 126 -13.22 6.36 4.52
CA THR A 126 -12.06 5.45 4.54
C THR A 126 -10.81 6.30 4.70
N MET A 127 -10.72 7.02 5.83
CA MET A 127 -9.42 7.47 6.33
C MET A 127 -8.72 6.23 6.90
N MET A 128 -7.96 5.49 6.10
CA MET A 128 -7.25 4.31 6.61
C MET A 128 -5.91 4.12 5.91
N TYR A 129 -4.82 4.22 6.68
CA TYR A 129 -3.54 3.50 6.55
C TYR A 129 -3.01 3.17 5.13
N ASN A 130 -3.06 4.12 4.21
CA ASN A 130 -2.54 3.90 2.85
C ASN A 130 -1.01 3.93 2.77
N SER A 131 -0.33 3.99 3.91
CA SER A 131 1.11 4.12 4.00
C SER A 131 1.67 3.29 5.13
N VAL A 132 2.13 2.07 4.79
CA VAL A 132 2.55 1.08 5.77
C VAL A 132 4.07 0.95 5.77
N PRO A 133 4.76 1.29 6.88
CA PRO A 133 6.18 1.02 7.02
C PRO A 133 6.43 -0.47 7.27
N PHE A 134 7.58 -0.97 6.86
CA PHE A 134 8.03 -2.33 7.15
C PHE A 134 9.54 -2.36 7.43
N VAL A 135 9.96 -3.36 8.19
CA VAL A 135 11.38 -3.70 8.36
C VAL A 135 11.76 -4.71 7.30
N ILE A 136 12.94 -4.50 6.71
CA ILE A 136 13.48 -5.38 5.69
C ILE A 136 14.32 -6.45 6.37
N ASP A 137 13.80 -7.66 6.40
CA ASP A 137 14.52 -8.81 6.95
C ASP A 137 15.52 -9.40 5.92
N THR A 138 15.19 -9.31 4.62
CA THR A 138 16.00 -9.84 3.52
C THR A 138 15.70 -9.10 2.23
N VAL A 139 16.74 -8.81 1.44
CA VAL A 139 16.63 -8.26 0.08
C VAL A 139 17.32 -9.21 -0.89
N GLU A 140 16.64 -9.55 -1.97
CA GLU A 140 17.22 -10.27 -3.09
C GLU A 140 17.18 -9.38 -4.34
N LEU A 141 18.34 -9.16 -4.97
CA LEU A 141 18.46 -8.44 -6.22
C LEU A 141 19.03 -9.37 -7.28
N TRP A 142 18.28 -9.56 -8.37
CA TRP A 142 18.64 -10.43 -9.47
C TRP A 142 18.75 -9.60 -10.75
N GLN A 143 19.77 -9.86 -11.55
CA GLN A 143 19.92 -9.30 -12.90
C GLN A 143 19.82 -10.43 -13.92
N LEU A 144 18.93 -10.29 -14.90
CA LEU A 144 18.89 -11.21 -16.02
C LEU A 144 20.05 -10.88 -16.96
N VAL A 145 20.95 -11.84 -17.16
CA VAL A 145 22.04 -11.75 -18.12
C VAL A 145 21.63 -12.57 -19.34
N SER A 146 21.44 -11.90 -20.49
CA SER A 146 21.21 -12.54 -21.79
C SER A 146 22.51 -12.74 -22.55
#